data_AF-A0A8T7LC82-F1
#
_entry.id   AF-A0A8T7LC82-F1
#
_cell.length_a   1.000
_cell.length_b   1.000
_cell.length_c   1.000
_cell.angle_alpha   90.00
_cell.angle_beta   90.00
_cell.angle_gamma   90.00
#
_symmetry.space_group_name_H-M   'P 1'
#
loop_
_entity.id
_entity.type
_entity.pdbx_description
1 polymer ?
#
loop_
_entity_poly.entity_id
_entity_poly.type
_entity_poly.pdbx_seq_one_letter_code
_entity_poly.pdbx_strand_id
1 'polypeptide(L)'
;MVFWRGEEQFTRAATLIRLAAPAEALPHLAAGFAHFRHCGSRHRIAWGLELTAQIVVADDPAFATRLWGAVATIRAATGCPMWPIDHPAYDHNIAAARETLGDVAFDAAWNAGAAMPWETAANEAMAWIAARRDSGDGMHA
;
A
#
# COMPACT_ATOMS: atom_id res chain seq x y z
N MET A 1 -26.35 4.98 -13.92
CA MET A 1 -25.21 5.57 -13.17
C MET A 1 -24.18 4.47 -13.02
N VAL A 2 -23.17 4.42 -13.90
CA VAL A 2 -22.25 3.27 -14.02
C VAL A 2 -21.11 3.48 -13.02
N PHE A 3 -21.25 2.89 -11.82
CA PHE A 3 -20.14 2.77 -10.88
C PHE A 3 -19.10 1.83 -11.50
N TRP A 4 -17.85 2.29 -11.52
CA TRP A 4 -16.76 1.69 -12.29
C TRP A 4 -16.22 0.45 -11.59
N ARG A 5 -15.94 -0.64 -12.33
CA ARG A 5 -15.51 -1.97 -11.84
C ARG A 5 -14.25 -1.97 -10.95
N GLY A 6 -13.51 -0.86 -10.90
CA GLY A 6 -12.31 -0.68 -10.08
C GLY A 6 -12.59 -0.22 -8.66
N GLU A 7 -13.71 0.46 -8.40
CA GLU A 7 -14.09 0.90 -7.05
C GLU A 7 -14.56 -0.30 -6.20
N GLU A 8 -15.26 -1.24 -6.84
CA GLU A 8 -15.75 -2.49 -6.23
C GLU A 8 -14.60 -3.40 -5.75
N GLN A 9 -13.49 -3.41 -6.48
CA GLN A 9 -12.32 -4.26 -6.17
C GLN A 9 -11.54 -3.74 -4.95
N PHE A 10 -11.47 -2.42 -4.74
CA PHE A 10 -10.73 -1.82 -3.62
C PHE A 10 -11.50 -1.81 -2.32
N THR A 11 -12.81 -1.55 -2.36
CA THR A 11 -13.67 -1.72 -1.18
C THR A 11 -13.56 -3.16 -0.67
N ARG A 12 -13.52 -4.13 -1.58
CA ARG A 12 -13.33 -5.55 -1.24
C ARG A 12 -11.93 -5.87 -0.69
N ALA A 13 -10.85 -5.30 -1.25
CA ALA A 13 -9.50 -5.48 -0.70
C ALA A 13 -9.35 -4.87 0.71
N ALA A 14 -9.90 -3.68 0.94
CA ALA A 14 -9.93 -3.05 2.27
C ALA A 14 -10.78 -3.86 3.27
N THR A 15 -11.89 -4.46 2.81
CA THR A 15 -12.69 -5.41 3.59
C THR A 15 -11.92 -6.69 3.92
N LEU A 16 -11.18 -7.27 2.96
CA LEU A 16 -10.43 -8.52 3.17
C LEU A 16 -9.22 -8.34 4.10
N ILE A 17 -8.54 -7.21 4.03
CA ILE A 17 -7.47 -6.86 4.99
C ILE A 17 -8.06 -6.72 6.41
N ARG A 18 -9.24 -6.08 6.55
CA ARG A 18 -9.97 -6.01 7.83
C ARG A 18 -10.47 -7.37 8.33
N LEU A 19 -10.66 -8.35 7.45
CA LEU A 19 -11.07 -9.72 7.78
C LEU A 19 -9.88 -10.69 7.95
N ALA A 20 -8.64 -10.18 8.02
CA ALA A 20 -7.42 -10.96 8.22
C ALA A 20 -7.13 -12.02 7.11
N ALA A 21 -7.50 -11.73 5.86
CA ALA A 21 -7.14 -12.54 4.68
C ALA A 21 -6.15 -11.78 3.75
N PRO A 22 -4.92 -11.47 4.20
CA PRO A 22 -3.99 -10.61 3.46
C PRO A 22 -3.51 -11.21 2.13
N ALA A 23 -3.43 -12.55 2.02
CA ALA A 23 -3.03 -13.22 0.78
C ALA A 23 -4.07 -13.05 -0.34
N GLU A 24 -5.36 -13.03 0.00
CA GLU A 24 -6.45 -12.88 -0.96
C GLU A 24 -6.57 -11.44 -1.50
N ALA A 25 -5.97 -10.44 -0.83
CA ALA A 25 -5.98 -9.05 -1.26
C ALA A 25 -4.99 -8.76 -2.42
N LEU A 26 -3.95 -9.58 -2.58
CA LEU A 26 -2.84 -9.34 -3.51
C LEU A 26 -3.25 -9.25 -4.99
N PRO A 27 -4.11 -10.13 -5.53
CA PRO A 27 -4.55 -10.04 -6.93
C PRO A 27 -5.37 -8.76 -7.20
N HIS A 28 -6.15 -8.29 -6.22
CA HIS A 28 -6.96 -7.09 -6.33
C HIS A 28 -6.10 -5.81 -6.33
N LEU A 29 -5.05 -5.78 -5.50
CA LEU A 29 -4.09 -4.68 -5.46
C LEU A 29 -3.32 -4.56 -6.79
N ALA A 30 -2.86 -5.67 -7.37
CA ALA A 30 -2.16 -5.69 -8.66
C ALA A 30 -3.02 -5.14 -9.81
N ALA A 31 -4.26 -5.63 -9.94
CA ALA A 31 -5.20 -5.15 -10.95
C ALA A 31 -5.52 -3.65 -10.76
N GLY A 32 -5.58 -3.21 -9.50
CA GLY A 32 -5.78 -1.82 -9.13
C GLY A 32 -4.67 -0.87 -9.56
N PHE A 33 -3.41 -1.20 -9.24
CA PHE A 33 -2.27 -0.39 -9.63
C PHE A 33 -2.13 -0.25 -11.15
N ALA A 34 -2.33 -1.34 -11.90
CA ALA A 34 -2.30 -1.30 -13.36
C ALA A 34 -3.35 -0.33 -13.94
N HIS A 35 -4.56 -0.34 -13.39
CA HIS A 35 -5.62 0.56 -13.82
C HIS A 35 -5.35 2.04 -13.44
N PHE A 36 -4.85 2.31 -12.22
CA PHE A 36 -4.64 3.69 -11.76
C PHE A 36 -3.47 4.39 -12.42
N ARG A 37 -2.43 3.64 -12.82
CA ARG A 37 -1.37 4.18 -13.68
C ARG A 37 -1.92 4.67 -15.02
N HIS A 38 -2.86 3.93 -15.61
CA HIS A 38 -3.46 4.31 -16.88
C HIS A 38 -4.34 5.57 -16.77
N CYS A 39 -5.00 5.77 -15.62
CA CYS A 39 -5.87 6.93 -15.39
C CYS A 39 -5.19 8.11 -14.65
N GLY A 40 -3.90 8.00 -14.28
CA GLY A 40 -3.17 9.04 -13.55
C GLY A 40 -3.73 9.37 -12.16
N SER A 41 -4.50 8.45 -11.57
CA SER A 41 -5.31 8.75 -10.38
C SER A 41 -4.50 8.64 -9.10
N ARG A 42 -3.79 9.73 -8.75
CA ARG A 42 -2.87 9.78 -7.59
C ARG A 42 -3.54 9.39 -6.27
N HIS A 43 -4.79 9.78 -6.04
CA HIS A 43 -5.52 9.41 -4.81
C HIS A 43 -5.71 7.89 -4.67
N ARG A 44 -6.02 7.20 -5.78
CA ARG A 44 -6.22 5.75 -5.75
C ARG A 44 -4.91 4.99 -5.62
N ILE A 45 -3.83 5.55 -6.17
CA ILE A 45 -2.47 5.02 -5.98
C ILE A 45 -2.06 5.13 -4.52
N ALA A 46 -2.29 6.28 -3.88
CA ALA A 46 -2.01 6.46 -2.45
C ALA A 46 -2.74 5.41 -1.59
N TRP A 47 -4.03 5.15 -1.89
CA TRP A 47 -4.79 4.14 -1.17
C TRP A 47 -4.26 2.72 -1.39
N GLY A 48 -3.92 2.35 -2.64
CA GLY A 48 -3.32 1.05 -2.93
C GLY A 48 -1.97 0.84 -2.24
N LEU A 49 -1.10 1.86 -2.24
CA LEU A 49 0.21 1.81 -1.60
C LEU A 49 0.08 1.63 -0.08
N GLU A 50 -0.91 2.27 0.53
CA GLU A 50 -1.16 2.14 1.96
C GLU A 50 -1.61 0.74 2.35
N LEU A 51 -2.51 0.13 1.57
CA LEU A 51 -2.92 -1.26 1.78
C LEU A 51 -1.75 -2.22 1.58
N THR A 52 -0.88 -1.98 0.59
CA THR A 52 0.34 -2.78 0.40
C THR A 52 1.29 -2.64 1.58
N ALA A 53 1.53 -1.42 2.06
CA ALA A 53 2.40 -1.19 3.22
C ALA A 53 1.90 -1.90 4.48
N GLN A 54 0.58 -1.94 4.71
CA GLN A 54 -0.02 -2.68 5.82
C GLN A 54 0.26 -4.18 5.76
N ILE A 55 0.32 -4.78 4.56
CA ILE A 55 0.66 -6.21 4.41
C ILE A 55 2.17 -6.42 4.58
N VAL A 56 2.98 -5.52 4.02
CA VAL A 56 4.44 -5.64 3.99
C VAL A 56 5.07 -5.47 5.39
N VAL A 57 4.50 -4.62 6.25
CA VAL A 57 5.19 -4.14 7.46
C VAL A 57 5.68 -5.25 8.40
N ALA A 58 4.96 -6.37 8.46
CA ALA A 58 5.36 -7.51 9.28
C ALA A 58 6.62 -8.21 8.76
N ASP A 59 6.85 -8.17 7.45
CA ASP A 59 7.96 -8.86 6.77
C ASP A 59 9.13 -7.92 6.45
N ASP A 60 8.84 -6.69 6.03
CA ASP A 60 9.83 -5.68 5.68
C ASP A 60 9.36 -4.27 6.12
N PRO A 61 9.57 -3.92 7.40
CA PRO A 61 9.14 -2.63 7.94
C PRO A 61 9.81 -1.43 7.26
N ALA A 62 11.03 -1.60 6.71
CA ALA A 62 11.73 -0.53 6.00
C ALA A 62 11.06 -0.24 4.66
N PHE A 63 10.69 -1.27 3.90
CA PHE A 63 9.96 -1.10 2.65
C PHE A 63 8.55 -0.53 2.90
N ALA A 64 7.82 -1.03 3.90
CA ALA A 64 6.52 -0.47 4.28
C ALA A 64 6.61 1.03 4.63
N THR A 65 7.64 1.43 5.39
CA THR A 65 7.90 2.83 5.76
C THR A 65 8.18 3.72 4.54
N ARG A 66 8.95 3.22 3.57
CA ARG A 66 9.15 3.92 2.28
C ARG A 66 7.82 4.12 1.54
N LEU A 67 6.96 3.11 1.49
CA LEU A 67 5.66 3.24 0.84
C LEU A 67 4.77 4.28 1.55
N TRP A 68 4.75 4.31 2.88
CA TRP A 68 4.02 5.35 3.63
C TRP A 68 4.58 6.76 3.41
N GLY A 69 5.90 6.94 3.30
CA GLY A 69 6.50 8.22 2.93
C GLY A 69 6.03 8.73 1.56
N ALA A 70 5.93 7.83 0.56
CA ALA A 70 5.40 8.16 -0.75
C ALA A 70 3.90 8.55 -0.68
N VAL A 71 3.10 7.79 0.07
CA VAL A 71 1.68 8.07 0.31
C VAL A 71 1.47 9.45 0.94
N ALA A 72 2.27 9.80 1.96
CA ALA A 72 2.19 11.10 2.63
C ALA A 72 2.41 12.25 1.64
N THR A 73 3.38 12.10 0.73
CA THR A 73 3.66 13.10 -0.33
C THR A 73 2.52 13.23 -1.32
N ILE A 74 1.92 12.10 -1.74
CA ILE A 74 0.76 12.12 -2.63
C ILE A 74 -0.43 12.81 -1.97
N ARG A 75 -0.68 12.56 -0.68
CA ARG A 75 -1.76 13.20 0.08
C ARG A 75 -1.54 14.71 0.17
N ALA A 76 -0.33 15.14 0.54
CA ALA A 76 0.02 16.55 0.60
C ALA A 76 -0.19 17.25 -0.76
N ALA A 77 0.17 16.60 -1.87
CA ALA A 77 0.02 17.15 -3.21
C ALA A 77 -1.42 17.16 -3.74
N THR A 78 -2.28 16.24 -3.27
CA THR A 78 -3.65 16.09 -3.76
C THR A 78 -4.72 16.66 -2.83
N GLY A 79 -4.37 17.01 -1.59
CA GLY A 79 -5.31 17.47 -0.57
C GLY A 79 -6.31 16.39 -0.14
N CYS A 80 -6.07 15.13 -0.48
CA CYS A 80 -6.97 14.02 -0.15
C CYS A 80 -6.63 13.47 1.24
N PRO A 81 -7.50 13.64 2.24
CA PRO A 81 -7.25 13.16 3.59
C PRO A 81 -7.38 11.63 3.69
N MET A 82 -6.74 11.04 4.69
CA MET A 82 -7.05 9.67 5.12
C MET A 82 -8.47 9.61 5.69
N TRP A 83 -9.17 8.51 5.50
CA TRP A 83 -10.47 8.32 6.12
C TRP A 83 -10.31 8.05 7.64
N PRO A 84 -11.18 8.64 8.50
CA PRO A 84 -11.13 8.47 9.95
C PRO A 84 -11.02 7.01 10.43
N ILE A 85 -11.66 6.10 9.68
CA ILE A 85 -11.73 4.67 10.00
C ILE A 85 -10.41 3.92 9.77
N ASP A 86 -9.46 4.52 9.05
CA ASP A 86 -8.17 3.91 8.72
C ASP A 86 -7.02 4.44 9.61
N HIS A 87 -7.22 5.58 10.26
CA HIS A 87 -6.24 6.17 11.18
C HIS A 87 -5.73 5.22 12.26
N PRO A 88 -6.58 4.45 12.98
CA PRO A 88 -6.08 3.58 14.06
C PRO A 88 -5.11 2.51 13.56
N ALA A 89 -5.41 1.89 12.42
CA ALA A 89 -4.54 0.87 11.83
C ALA A 89 -3.25 1.47 11.28
N TYR A 90 -3.33 2.64 10.66
CA TYR A 90 -2.17 3.38 10.18
C TYR A 90 -1.24 3.77 11.34
N ASP A 91 -1.76 4.43 12.38
CA ASP A 91 -0.98 4.90 13.52
C ASP A 91 -0.31 3.73 14.25
N HIS A 92 -1.03 2.63 14.44
CA HIS A 92 -0.49 1.40 15.03
C HIS A 92 0.69 0.85 14.21
N ASN A 93 0.53 0.72 12.90
CA ASN A 93 1.56 0.17 12.02
C ASN A 93 2.78 1.09 11.90
N ILE A 94 2.58 2.42 11.89
CA ILE A 94 3.67 3.39 11.93
C ILE A 94 4.46 3.29 13.23
N ALA A 95 3.78 3.18 14.37
CA ALA A 95 4.43 3.00 15.66
C ALA A 95 5.24 1.70 15.71
N ALA A 96 4.66 0.58 15.27
CA ALA A 96 5.33 -0.71 15.22
C ALA A 96 6.56 -0.70 14.28
N ALA A 97 6.45 -0.07 13.11
CA ALA A 97 7.57 0.08 12.18
C ALA A 97 8.69 0.94 12.78
N ARG A 98 8.35 2.05 13.44
CA ARG A 98 9.32 2.93 14.09
C ARG A 98 10.01 2.23 15.27
N GLU A 99 9.28 1.47 16.06
CA GLU A 99 9.84 0.65 17.15
C GLU A 99 10.81 -0.40 16.61
N THR A 100 10.45 -1.09 15.53
CA THR A 100 11.27 -2.16 14.93
C THR A 100 12.54 -1.62 14.27
N LEU A 101 12.45 -0.51 13.55
CA LEU A 101 13.58 0.07 12.80
C LEU A 101 14.47 0.96 13.69
N GLY A 102 13.90 1.53 14.75
CA GLY A 102 14.45 2.68 15.44
C GLY A 102 14.31 3.98 14.63
N ASP A 103 14.40 5.11 15.32
CA ASP A 103 14.09 6.43 14.73
C ASP A 103 14.93 6.79 13.51
N VAL A 104 16.24 6.52 13.56
CA VAL A 104 17.16 6.90 12.48
C VAL A 104 16.85 6.16 11.17
N ALA A 105 16.64 4.85 11.25
CA ALA A 105 16.35 4.04 10.07
C ALA A 105 14.93 4.29 9.57
N PHE A 106 13.97 4.51 10.48
CA PHE A 106 12.62 4.92 10.12
C PHE A 106 12.63 6.24 9.34
N ASP A 107 13.27 7.28 9.87
CA ASP A 107 13.28 8.61 9.26
C ASP A 107 14.01 8.58 7.90
N ALA A 108 15.07 7.79 7.77
CA ALA A 108 15.75 7.58 6.49
C ALA A 108 14.83 6.89 5.46
N ALA A 109 14.13 5.83 5.85
CA ALA A 109 13.19 5.12 4.99
C ALA A 109 12.00 6.01 4.59
N TRP A 110 11.45 6.74 5.55
CA TRP A 110 10.35 7.68 5.33
C TRP A 110 10.74 8.77 4.32
N ASN A 111 11.89 9.42 4.53
CA ASN A 111 12.38 10.47 3.65
C ASN A 111 12.72 9.95 2.25
N ALA A 112 13.30 8.75 2.14
CA ALA A 112 13.52 8.11 0.85
C ALA A 112 12.20 7.86 0.10
N GLY A 113 11.16 7.43 0.83
CA GLY A 113 9.80 7.30 0.30
C GLY A 113 9.18 8.63 -0.13
N ALA A 114 9.32 9.67 0.69
CA ALA A 114 8.75 10.99 0.41
C ALA A 114 9.40 11.69 -0.80
N ALA A 115 10.67 11.42 -1.06
CA ALA A 115 11.38 11.90 -2.25
C ALA A 115 11.05 11.10 -3.53
N MET A 116 10.33 9.98 -3.42
CA MET A 116 10.09 9.05 -4.51
C MET A 116 8.92 9.50 -5.41
N PRO A 117 9.06 9.46 -6.74
CA PRO A 117 7.93 9.59 -7.66
C PRO A 117 6.87 8.51 -7.41
N TRP A 118 5.60 8.88 -7.49
CA TRP A 118 4.49 7.94 -7.25
C TRP A 118 4.51 6.75 -8.21
N GLU A 119 5.00 6.95 -9.43
CA GLU A 119 5.18 5.89 -10.44
C GLU A 119 6.16 4.82 -9.95
N THR A 120 7.27 5.24 -9.35
CA THR A 120 8.28 4.34 -8.79
C THR A 120 7.71 3.56 -7.62
N ALA A 121 7.02 4.24 -6.69
CA ALA A 121 6.37 3.57 -5.55
C ALA A 121 5.35 2.52 -6.01
N ALA A 122 4.54 2.84 -7.02
CA ALA A 122 3.58 1.89 -7.59
C ALA A 122 4.28 0.69 -8.25
N ASN A 123 5.39 0.91 -8.96
CA ASN A 123 6.14 -0.17 -9.59
C ASN A 123 6.80 -1.09 -8.55
N GLU A 124 7.40 -0.54 -7.50
CA GLU A 124 7.99 -1.31 -6.40
C GLU A 124 6.92 -2.15 -5.68
N ALA A 125 5.76 -1.56 -5.37
CA ALA A 125 4.64 -2.28 -4.78
C ALA A 125 4.14 -3.42 -5.67
N MET A 126 3.98 -3.20 -6.99
CA MET A 126 3.57 -4.25 -7.92
C MET A 126 4.60 -5.38 -8.03
N ALA A 127 5.89 -5.05 -8.06
CA ALA A 127 6.97 -6.04 -8.11
C ALA A 127 6.96 -6.92 -6.83
N TRP A 128 6.77 -6.30 -5.67
CA TRP A 128 6.65 -7.02 -4.40
C TRP A 128 5.43 -7.95 -4.38
N ILE A 129 4.28 -7.47 -4.87
CA ILE A 129 3.05 -8.28 -4.97
C ILE A 129 3.25 -9.47 -5.92
N ALA A 130 3.89 -9.26 -7.07
CA ALA A 130 4.16 -10.33 -8.04
C ALA A 130 5.08 -11.41 -7.46
N ALA A 131 6.17 -11.03 -6.81
CA ALA A 131 7.11 -11.97 -6.19
C ALA A 131 6.43 -12.88 -5.15
N ARG A 132 5.44 -12.36 -4.41
CA ARG A 132 4.66 -13.14 -3.43
C ARG A 132 3.62 -14.06 -4.04
N ARG A 133 3.10 -13.72 -5.23
CA ARG A 133 2.22 -14.62 -5.99
C ARG A 133 2.99 -15.82 -6.53
N ASP A 134 4.14 -15.55 -7.13
CA ASP A 134 4.99 -16.60 -7.70
C ASP A 134 5.55 -17.54 -6.61
N SER A 135 5.71 -17.04 -5.38
CA SER A 135 6.07 -17.84 -4.21
C SER A 135 4.90 -18.66 -3.63
N GLY A 136 3.65 -18.31 -3.97
CA GLY A 136 2.42 -18.96 -3.51
C GLY A 136 1.91 -20.06 -4.44
N ASP A 137 2.40 -20.14 -5.68
CA ASP A 137 2.05 -21.17 -6.68
C ASP A 137 2.68 -22.57 -6.39
N GLY A 138 3.07 -22.81 -5.13
CA GLY A 138 3.53 -24.11 -4.61
C GLY A 138 2.51 -24.86 -3.75
N MET A 139 1.29 -24.34 -3.56
CA MET A 139 0.29 -24.96 -2.66
C MET A 139 -1.10 -25.03 -3.31
N HIS A 140 -1.26 -25.84 -4.34
CA HIS A 140 -2.53 -26.50 -4.68
C HIS A 140 -2.23 -27.80 -5.45
N ALA A 141 -2.04 -28.89 -4.71
CA ALA A 141 -2.20 -30.27 -5.16
C ALA A 141 -3.40 -30.87 -4.43
#